data_AF-A0AAW4C574-F1
#
_entry.id   AF-A0AAW4C574-F1
#
_cell.length_a   1.000
_cell.length_b   1.000
_cell.length_c   1.000
_cell.angle_alpha   90.00
_cell.angle_beta   90.00
_cell.angle_gamma   90.00
#
_symmetry.space_group_name_H-M   'P 1'
#
loop_
_entity.id
_entity.type
_entity.pdbx_description
1 polymer ?
#
loop_
_entity_poly.entity_id
_entity_poly.type
_entity_poly.pdbx_seq_one_letter_code
_entity_poly.pdbx_strand_id
1 'polypeptide(L)'
;HLEIPDPLDEAHAIKTTYQYSGENFLGNGASGLVWDKESNRDQLYRFVGNSYNYHTTVSHYLDGKVSKTVRHTFNRFHLMTEQVTDEAGCILTVSTEYHDKAGSFESQDVRVQLPKKMTKTWTQRDTQLHRKEWVETDYDTDGNLVRETLANGMIMLREFYPASGAKGCPPDPDGFKRNLKSLTVYPAEGEPAKVLRTRYTYRSLPRLATAQAPRQAD
;
A
#
# COMPACT_ATOMS: atom_id res chain seq x y z
N HIS A 1 32.15 -5.35 -21.59
CA HIS A 1 30.96 -6.04 -21.04
C HIS A 1 31.32 -6.44 -19.62
N LEU A 2 30.58 -5.94 -18.62
CA LEU A 2 30.77 -6.35 -17.23
C LEU A 2 30.35 -7.81 -17.12
N GLU A 3 31.24 -8.66 -16.60
CA GLU A 3 30.93 -10.06 -16.31
C GLU A 3 29.69 -10.12 -15.42
N ILE A 4 28.68 -10.87 -15.86
CA ILE A 4 27.54 -11.23 -15.01
C ILE A 4 28.06 -12.40 -14.15
N PRO A 5 28.14 -12.25 -12.82
CA PRO A 5 28.64 -13.32 -11.96
C PRO A 5 27.81 -14.59 -12.14
N ASP A 6 28.50 -15.75 -12.13
CA ASP A 6 27.88 -17.06 -12.26
C ASP A 6 26.90 -17.30 -11.09
N PRO A 7 25.61 -17.58 -11.33
CA PRO A 7 24.63 -17.88 -10.29
C PRO A 7 24.96 -19.14 -9.45
N LEU A 8 25.96 -19.93 -9.84
CA LEU A 8 26.47 -21.09 -9.11
C LEU A 8 27.77 -20.82 -8.34
N ASP A 9 28.26 -19.59 -8.34
CA ASP A 9 29.41 -19.19 -7.54
C ASP A 9 29.03 -19.09 -6.05
N GLU A 10 29.09 -20.21 -5.34
CA GLU A 10 28.82 -20.28 -3.90
C GLU A 10 29.74 -19.37 -3.07
N ALA A 11 30.91 -18.96 -3.60
CA ALA A 11 31.84 -18.09 -2.89
C ALA A 11 31.39 -16.62 -2.89
N HIS A 12 30.59 -16.19 -3.88
CA HIS A 12 30.10 -14.81 -4.00
C HIS A 12 28.56 -14.69 -3.99
N ALA A 13 27.83 -15.81 -3.92
CA ALA A 13 26.38 -15.81 -3.87
C ALA A 13 25.85 -15.26 -2.54
N ILE A 14 24.86 -14.35 -2.63
CA ILE A 14 24.10 -13.92 -1.45
C ILE A 14 23.18 -15.07 -1.02
N LYS A 15 23.50 -15.73 0.09
CA LYS A 15 22.61 -16.70 0.71
C LYS A 15 21.43 -15.97 1.35
N THR A 16 20.21 -16.37 1.01
CA THR A 16 18.98 -15.81 1.58
C THR A 16 18.23 -16.88 2.37
N THR A 17 17.87 -16.57 3.61
CA THR A 17 17.07 -17.46 4.47
C THR A 17 15.76 -16.80 4.87
N TYR A 18 14.73 -17.61 5.09
CA TYR A 18 13.40 -17.17 5.51
C TYR A 18 13.06 -17.78 6.87
N GLN A 19 12.56 -16.94 7.78
CA GLN A 19 11.98 -17.36 9.05
C GLN A 19 10.54 -16.83 9.12
N TYR A 20 9.63 -17.69 9.55
CA TYR A 20 8.20 -17.39 9.60
C TYR A 20 7.73 -17.36 11.06
N SER A 21 6.69 -16.56 11.34
CA SER A 21 5.97 -16.63 12.61
C SER A 21 5.28 -17.98 12.83
N GLY A 22 4.84 -18.22 14.07
CA GLY A 22 3.90 -19.32 14.34
C GLY A 22 2.55 -19.09 13.67
N GLU A 23 2.07 -17.84 13.69
CA GLU A 23 0.94 -17.37 12.89
C GLU A 23 1.28 -17.39 11.40
N ASN A 24 0.27 -17.55 10.54
CA ASN A 24 0.49 -17.60 9.10
C ASN A 24 -0.68 -17.01 8.29
N PHE A 25 -0.49 -16.91 6.98
CA PHE A 25 -1.50 -16.37 6.06
C PHE A 25 -2.79 -17.22 5.99
N LEU A 26 -2.82 -18.41 6.58
CA LEU A 26 -3.98 -19.29 6.64
C LEU A 26 -4.77 -19.14 7.96
N GLY A 27 -4.29 -18.32 8.91
CA GLY A 27 -4.95 -18.11 10.19
C GLY A 27 -4.53 -19.07 11.30
N ASN A 28 -3.38 -19.75 11.18
CA ASN A 28 -2.86 -20.56 12.28
C ASN A 28 -2.69 -19.72 13.56
N GLY A 29 -3.16 -20.22 14.71
CA GLY A 29 -3.12 -19.49 15.97
C GLY A 29 -4.18 -18.38 16.12
N ALA A 30 -5.05 -18.17 15.12
CA ALA A 30 -6.16 -17.22 15.26
C ALA A 30 -7.21 -17.75 16.24
N SER A 31 -7.28 -17.15 17.42
CA SER A 31 -8.22 -17.59 18.47
C SER A 31 -9.67 -17.51 18.00
N GLY A 32 -10.42 -18.61 18.17
CA GLY A 32 -11.82 -18.71 17.77
C GLY A 32 -12.06 -18.85 16.27
N LEU A 33 -11.02 -18.86 15.43
CA LEU A 33 -11.16 -19.16 14.01
C LEU A 33 -11.32 -20.67 13.82
N VAL A 34 -12.49 -21.09 13.32
CA VAL A 34 -12.75 -22.48 12.94
C VAL A 34 -12.55 -22.61 11.43
N TRP A 35 -11.57 -23.43 11.03
CA TRP A 35 -11.28 -23.68 9.62
C TRP A 35 -12.50 -24.25 8.90
N ASP A 36 -12.94 -23.58 7.83
CA ASP A 36 -14.02 -24.05 6.96
C ASP A 36 -13.42 -24.61 5.66
N LYS A 37 -13.46 -25.93 5.52
CA LYS A 37 -12.93 -26.65 4.35
C LYS A 37 -13.78 -26.43 3.09
N GLU A 38 -15.04 -26.05 3.24
CA GLU A 38 -16.01 -25.92 2.15
C GLU A 38 -16.05 -24.48 1.60
N SER A 39 -15.71 -23.49 2.44
CA SER A 39 -15.52 -22.13 1.96
C SER A 39 -14.20 -22.05 1.20
N ASN A 40 -14.23 -22.07 -0.13
CA ASN A 40 -13.11 -21.68 -1.01
C ASN A 40 -12.78 -20.16 -0.87
N ARG A 41 -12.77 -19.65 0.36
CA ARG A 41 -12.61 -18.26 0.75
C ARG A 41 -11.44 -18.14 1.72
N ASP A 42 -10.89 -16.94 1.80
CA ASP A 42 -9.89 -16.64 2.79
C ASP A 42 -10.45 -16.77 4.20
N GLN A 43 -9.78 -17.57 5.04
CA GLN A 43 -10.23 -17.86 6.40
C GLN A 43 -10.05 -16.66 7.33
N LEU A 44 -9.03 -15.83 7.11
CA LEU A 44 -8.76 -14.69 7.98
C LEU A 44 -9.81 -13.58 7.84
N TYR A 45 -10.55 -13.54 6.74
CA TYR A 45 -11.70 -12.64 6.58
C TYR A 45 -12.88 -12.99 7.51
N ARG A 46 -12.89 -14.20 8.08
CA ARG A 46 -13.87 -14.66 9.08
C ARG A 46 -13.40 -14.39 10.51
N PHE A 47 -12.15 -13.99 10.72
CA PHE A 47 -11.63 -13.64 12.04
C PHE A 47 -12.19 -12.28 12.48
N VAL A 48 -12.92 -12.26 13.59
CA VAL A 48 -13.63 -11.05 14.09
C VAL A 48 -12.80 -10.19 15.06
N GLY A 49 -11.65 -10.70 15.54
CA GLY A 49 -10.70 -9.92 16.33
C GLY A 49 -9.87 -8.97 15.46
N ASN A 50 -9.08 -8.09 16.08
CA ASN A 50 -8.23 -7.11 15.37
C ASN A 50 -6.73 -7.23 15.68
N SER A 51 -6.31 -8.27 16.41
CA SER A 51 -4.93 -8.43 16.87
C SER A 51 -4.11 -9.46 16.09
N TYR A 52 -4.72 -10.15 15.13
CA TYR A 52 -4.03 -11.20 14.37
C TYR A 52 -3.03 -10.58 13.39
N ASN A 53 -1.76 -10.93 13.59
CA ASN A 53 -0.67 -10.55 12.71
C ASN A 53 0.24 -11.75 12.49
N TYR A 54 0.85 -11.83 11.31
CA TYR A 54 1.89 -12.80 11.00
C TYR A 54 3.04 -12.09 10.31
N HIS A 55 4.22 -12.72 10.30
CA HIS A 55 5.41 -12.07 9.74
C HIS A 55 6.36 -13.06 9.07
N THR A 56 7.19 -12.50 8.20
CA THR A 56 8.32 -13.20 7.59
C THR A 56 9.56 -12.34 7.78
N THR A 57 10.64 -12.95 8.26
CA THR A 57 11.97 -12.35 8.33
C THR A 57 12.86 -12.97 7.26
N VAL A 58 13.40 -12.12 6.39
CA VAL A 58 14.34 -12.48 5.33
C VAL A 58 15.72 -12.01 5.78
N SER A 59 16.70 -12.92 5.81
CA SER A 59 18.09 -12.59 6.14
C SER A 59 18.98 -12.88 4.94
N HIS A 60 19.74 -11.87 4.52
CA HIS A 60 20.73 -11.96 3.46
C HIS A 60 22.12 -12.09 4.08
N TYR A 61 22.88 -13.07 3.61
CA TYR A 61 24.22 -13.37 4.08
C TYR A 61 25.24 -13.09 2.99
N LEU A 62 26.31 -12.40 3.36
CA LEU A 62 27.53 -12.21 2.58
C LEU A 62 28.70 -12.76 3.40
N ASP A 63 29.53 -13.61 2.81
CA ASP A 63 30.67 -14.26 3.50
C ASP A 63 30.28 -14.95 4.82
N GLY A 64 29.12 -15.61 4.84
CA GLY A 64 28.59 -16.31 6.02
C GLY A 64 28.07 -15.40 7.15
N LYS A 65 28.07 -14.07 6.96
CA LYS A 65 27.56 -13.10 7.94
C LYS A 65 26.30 -12.42 7.42
N VAL A 66 25.36 -12.11 8.33
CA VAL A 66 24.16 -11.35 7.95
C VAL A 66 24.59 -9.94 7.55
N SER A 67 24.32 -9.58 6.29
CA SER A 67 24.53 -8.23 5.77
C SER A 67 23.28 -7.36 5.93
N LYS A 68 22.10 -7.97 5.75
CA LYS A 68 20.80 -7.29 5.80
C LYS A 68 19.71 -8.21 6.30
N THR A 69 18.83 -7.68 7.14
CA THR A 69 17.58 -8.35 7.54
C THR A 69 16.37 -7.50 7.11
N VAL A 70 15.35 -8.14 6.56
CA VAL A 70 14.07 -7.50 6.23
C VAL A 70 12.93 -8.30 6.87
N ARG A 71 12.18 -7.67 7.77
CA ARG A 71 10.98 -8.26 8.37
C ARG A 71 9.73 -7.60 7.78
N HIS A 72 8.81 -8.40 7.25
CA HIS A 72 7.48 -7.95 6.82
C HIS A 72 6.43 -8.47 7.80
N THR A 73 5.57 -7.59 8.30
CA THR A 73 4.44 -7.91 9.18
C THR A 73 3.14 -7.60 8.45
N PHE A 74 2.18 -8.51 8.54
CA PHE A 74 0.87 -8.43 7.90
C PHE A 74 -0.23 -8.61 8.93
N ASN A 75 -1.35 -7.90 8.77
CA ASN A 75 -2.54 -8.09 9.61
C ASN A 75 -3.46 -9.20 9.07
N ARG A 76 -4.62 -9.38 9.74
CA ARG A 76 -5.69 -10.31 9.37
C ARG A 76 -6.32 -10.13 7.98
N PHE A 77 -6.01 -9.07 7.26
CA PHE A 77 -6.48 -8.86 5.88
C PHE A 77 -5.32 -8.95 4.88
N HIS A 78 -4.20 -9.54 5.29
CA HIS A 78 -2.95 -9.65 4.52
C HIS A 78 -2.37 -8.29 4.12
N LEU A 79 -2.78 -7.22 4.79
CA LEU A 79 -2.26 -5.89 4.55
C LEU A 79 -0.94 -5.76 5.30
N MET A 80 0.12 -5.38 4.58
CA MET A 80 1.43 -5.15 5.18
C MET A 80 1.38 -3.90 6.06
N THR A 81 1.49 -4.11 7.37
CA THR A 81 1.42 -3.05 8.40
C THR A 81 2.78 -2.55 8.80
N GLU A 82 3.84 -3.34 8.61
CA GLU A 82 5.20 -2.95 8.94
C GLU A 82 6.23 -3.67 8.07
N GLN A 83 7.25 -2.94 7.63
CA GLN A 83 8.48 -3.48 7.09
C GLN A 83 9.67 -2.89 7.85
N VAL A 84 10.50 -3.73 8.47
CA VAL A 84 11.73 -3.31 9.15
C VAL A 84 12.92 -3.82 8.36
N THR A 85 13.78 -2.92 7.91
CA THR A 85 15.05 -3.23 7.24
C THR A 85 16.20 -2.83 8.15
N ASP A 86 17.04 -3.78 8.54
CA ASP A 86 18.28 -3.54 9.28
C ASP A 86 19.47 -3.89 8.38
N GLU A 87 20.33 -2.91 8.12
CA GLU A 87 21.59 -3.07 7.42
C GLU A 87 22.72 -2.52 8.29
N ALA A 88 23.47 -3.43 8.91
CA ALA A 88 24.57 -3.12 9.83
C ALA A 88 24.20 -2.12 10.95
N GLY A 89 22.98 -2.17 11.48
CA GLY A 89 22.51 -1.29 12.55
C GLY A 89 21.90 0.03 12.08
N CYS A 90 21.90 0.32 10.77
CA CYS A 90 21.07 1.36 10.18
C CYS A 90 19.68 0.76 9.88
N ILE A 91 18.67 1.23 10.61
CA ILE A 91 17.34 0.60 10.61
C ILE A 91 16.35 1.55 9.94
N LEU A 92 15.67 1.06 8.90
CA LEU A 92 14.51 1.70 8.29
C LEU A 92 13.25 0.90 8.63
N THR A 93 12.33 1.53 9.37
CA THR A 93 10.98 1.01 9.61
C THR A 93 9.99 1.79 8.77
N VAL A 94 9.24 1.09 7.93
CA VAL A 94 8.07 1.62 7.20
C VAL A 94 6.83 0.99 7.81
N SER A 95 5.96 1.78 8.45
CA SER A 95 4.69 1.31 8.96
C SER A 95 3.51 1.90 8.20
N THR A 96 2.45 1.11 8.04
CA THR A 96 1.22 1.49 7.37
C THR A 96 0.03 1.26 8.29
N GLU A 97 -0.64 2.34 8.65
CA GLU A 97 -1.95 2.31 9.29
C GLU A 97 -3.03 2.22 8.21
N TYR A 98 -3.96 1.28 8.36
CA TYR A 98 -5.13 1.11 7.51
C TYR A 98 -6.42 1.49 8.27
N HIS A 99 -7.57 1.46 7.61
CA HIS A 99 -8.87 1.71 8.25
C HIS A 99 -9.45 0.47 8.99
N ASP A 100 -8.60 -0.49 9.37
CA ASP A 100 -9.00 -1.71 10.10
C ASP A 100 -9.46 -1.37 11.52
N LYS A 101 -10.57 -1.98 11.94
CA LYS A 101 -11.14 -1.89 13.28
C LYS A 101 -11.68 -3.26 13.71
N ALA A 102 -11.87 -3.46 15.02
CA ALA A 102 -12.51 -4.68 15.53
C ALA A 102 -13.88 -4.95 14.87
N GLY A 103 -14.20 -6.22 14.65
CA GLY A 103 -15.43 -6.66 13.97
C GLY A 103 -15.16 -7.48 12.70
N SER A 104 -16.21 -8.00 12.06
CA SER A 104 -16.09 -8.80 10.84
C SER A 104 -15.63 -7.96 9.64
N PHE A 105 -15.21 -8.61 8.56
CA PHE A 105 -14.83 -7.92 7.31
C PHE A 105 -15.98 -7.08 6.74
N GLU A 106 -17.22 -7.58 6.79
CA GLU A 106 -18.42 -6.89 6.29
C GLU A 106 -18.74 -5.61 7.06
N SER A 107 -18.25 -5.48 8.30
CA SER A 107 -18.43 -4.28 9.13
C SER A 107 -17.34 -3.22 8.93
N GLN A 108 -16.30 -3.54 8.15
CA GLN A 108 -15.18 -2.64 7.91
C GLN A 108 -15.58 -1.45 7.06
N ASP A 109 -14.76 -0.39 7.14
CA ASP A 109 -14.86 0.71 6.18
C ASP A 109 -14.56 0.18 4.77
N VAL A 110 -15.25 0.68 3.75
CA VAL A 110 -15.00 0.30 2.34
C VAL A 110 -13.56 0.61 1.90
N ARG A 111 -12.87 1.47 2.64
CA ARG A 111 -11.47 1.86 2.46
C ARG A 111 -10.50 1.01 3.28
N VAL A 112 -10.92 -0.08 3.93
CA VAL A 112 -10.06 -0.89 4.84
C VAL A 112 -8.77 -1.38 4.19
N GLN A 113 -8.76 -1.61 2.88
CA GLN A 113 -7.57 -2.04 2.15
C GLN A 113 -6.67 -0.88 1.70
N LEU A 114 -7.10 0.37 1.91
CA LEU A 114 -6.36 1.57 1.51
C LEU A 114 -5.52 2.09 2.67
N PRO A 115 -4.23 2.42 2.46
CA PRO A 115 -3.39 3.02 3.49
C PRO A 115 -3.98 4.34 3.98
N LYS A 116 -4.16 4.51 5.28
CA LYS A 116 -4.57 5.79 5.89
C LYS A 116 -3.37 6.68 6.19
N LYS A 117 -2.30 6.07 6.72
CA LYS A 117 -1.06 6.76 7.09
C LYS A 117 0.12 5.86 6.90
N MET A 118 1.16 6.36 6.22
CA MET A 118 2.43 5.67 6.06
C MET A 118 3.50 6.45 6.79
N THR A 119 4.25 5.80 7.67
CA THR A 119 5.32 6.41 8.46
C THR A 119 6.64 5.75 8.13
N LYS A 120 7.66 6.54 7.79
CA LYS A 120 9.04 6.08 7.66
C LYS A 120 9.85 6.58 8.85
N THR A 121 10.53 5.67 9.51
CA THR A 121 11.41 5.97 10.64
C THR A 121 12.79 5.39 10.35
N TRP A 122 13.81 6.24 10.42
CA TRP A 122 15.21 5.83 10.38
C TRP A 122 15.76 5.92 11.80
N THR A 123 16.46 4.87 12.24
CA THR A 123 17.21 4.85 13.50
C THR A 123 18.59 4.24 13.28
N GLN A 124 19.52 4.52 14.19
CA GLN A 124 20.82 3.84 14.21
C GLN A 124 21.03 3.17 15.57
N ARG A 125 21.33 1.86 15.53
CA ARG A 125 21.61 1.02 16.69
C ARG A 125 22.67 1.66 17.59
N ASP A 126 22.48 1.55 18.90
CA ASP A 126 23.40 2.06 19.94
C ASP A 126 23.61 3.59 19.91
N THR A 127 22.72 4.33 19.26
CA THR A 127 22.72 5.80 19.24
C THR A 127 21.33 6.36 19.57
N GLN A 128 21.22 7.68 19.70
CA GLN A 128 19.94 8.41 19.78
C GLN A 128 19.51 9.01 18.42
N LEU A 129 20.25 8.69 17.34
CA LEU A 129 19.94 9.22 16.01
C LEU A 129 18.63 8.61 15.53
N HIS A 130 17.69 9.50 15.22
CA HIS A 130 16.38 9.14 14.71
C HIS A 130 15.89 10.22 13.74
N ARG A 131 15.17 9.80 12.71
CA ARG A 131 14.38 10.67 11.84
C ARG A 131 13.06 10.00 11.57
N LYS A 132 11.98 10.78 11.55
CA LYS A 132 10.64 10.29 11.24
C LYS A 132 9.98 11.21 10.24
N GLU A 133 9.31 10.63 9.26
CA GLU A 133 8.43 11.36 8.36
C GLU A 133 7.19 10.51 8.05
N TRP A 134 6.11 11.15 7.61
CA TRP A 134 4.88 10.45 7.31
C TRP A 134 4.13 11.08 6.14
N VAL A 135 3.29 10.27 5.51
CA VAL A 135 2.28 10.71 4.55
C VAL A 135 0.92 10.25 5.08
N GLU A 136 -0.08 11.12 4.99
CA GLU A 136 -1.47 10.80 5.34
C GLU A 136 -2.35 10.92 4.11
N THR A 137 -3.28 9.99 3.95
CA THR A 137 -4.15 9.90 2.78
C THR A 137 -5.59 9.64 3.21
N ASP A 138 -6.51 10.39 2.62
CA ASP A 138 -7.95 10.15 2.76
C ASP A 138 -8.55 9.82 1.39
N TYR A 139 -9.47 8.85 1.38
CA TYR A 139 -10.17 8.40 0.20
C TYR A 139 -11.67 8.65 0.34
N ASP A 140 -12.35 8.81 -0.79
CA ASP A 140 -13.81 8.65 -0.83
C ASP A 140 -14.22 7.17 -0.82
N THR A 141 -15.52 6.91 -0.81
CA THR A 141 -16.08 5.55 -0.76
C THR A 141 -15.87 4.76 -2.05
N ASP A 142 -15.48 5.41 -3.15
CA ASP A 142 -15.15 4.79 -4.43
C ASP A 142 -13.65 4.44 -4.52
N GLY A 143 -12.88 4.73 -3.47
CA GLY A 143 -11.43 4.49 -3.40
C GLY A 143 -10.58 5.57 -4.07
N ASN A 144 -11.14 6.72 -4.43
CA ASN A 144 -10.35 7.82 -4.97
C ASN A 144 -9.64 8.59 -3.85
N LEU A 145 -8.35 8.85 -4.02
CA LEU A 145 -7.57 9.70 -3.11
C LEU A 145 -8.08 11.14 -3.18
N VAL A 146 -8.74 11.63 -2.13
CA VAL A 146 -9.34 12.99 -2.07
C VAL A 146 -8.47 13.99 -1.32
N ARG A 147 -7.66 13.53 -0.36
CA ARG A 147 -6.70 14.35 0.37
C ARG A 147 -5.41 13.58 0.59
N GLU A 148 -4.29 14.27 0.44
CA GLU A 148 -2.97 13.74 0.74
C GLU A 148 -2.14 14.82 1.42
N THR A 149 -1.59 14.52 2.59
CA THR A 149 -0.63 15.36 3.31
C THR A 149 0.74 14.71 3.18
N LEU A 150 1.69 15.39 2.55
CA LEU A 150 3.05 14.91 2.34
C LEU A 150 3.94 15.15 3.56
N ALA A 151 5.06 14.41 3.62
CA ALA A 151 6.08 14.53 4.65
C ALA A 151 6.68 15.94 4.80
N ASN A 152 6.67 16.73 3.73
CA ASN A 152 7.13 18.11 3.73
C ASN A 152 6.05 19.12 4.16
N GLY A 153 4.87 18.66 4.58
CA GLY A 153 3.74 19.50 5.01
C GLY A 153 2.82 19.98 3.89
N MET A 154 3.13 19.72 2.62
CA MET A 154 2.23 20.07 1.51
C MET A 154 0.93 19.26 1.57
N ILE A 155 -0.20 19.90 1.25
CA ILE A 155 -1.51 19.25 1.22
C ILE A 155 -2.07 19.31 -0.20
N MET A 156 -2.46 18.16 -0.74
CA MET A 156 -3.13 18.04 -2.03
C MET A 156 -4.59 17.64 -1.84
N LEU A 157 -5.51 18.44 -2.36
CA LEU A 157 -6.95 18.13 -2.41
C LEU A 157 -7.38 17.83 -3.84
N ARG A 158 -8.07 16.70 -4.02
CA ARG A 158 -8.56 16.22 -5.30
C ARG A 158 -10.07 16.16 -5.26
N GLU A 159 -10.71 16.81 -6.22
CA GLU A 159 -12.14 16.70 -6.47
C GLU A 159 -12.34 15.86 -7.73
N PHE A 160 -13.28 14.92 -7.73
CA PHE A 160 -13.61 14.10 -8.89
C PHE A 160 -14.99 14.45 -9.44
N TYR A 161 -15.17 14.33 -10.76
CA TYR A 161 -16.47 14.38 -11.40
C TYR A 161 -17.30 13.14 -11.04
N PRO A 162 -18.64 13.26 -10.91
CA PRO A 162 -19.51 12.10 -10.71
C PRO A 162 -19.47 11.18 -11.94
N ALA A 163 -19.74 9.89 -11.73
CA ALA A 163 -19.83 8.91 -12.81
C ALA A 163 -20.86 9.28 -13.89
N SER A 164 -21.96 9.93 -13.51
CA SER A 164 -22.99 10.43 -14.42
C SER A 164 -22.56 11.66 -15.26
N GLY A 165 -21.35 12.17 -15.05
CA GLY A 165 -20.85 13.37 -15.72
C GLY A 165 -21.41 14.67 -15.13
N ALA A 166 -20.85 15.79 -15.57
CA ALA A 166 -21.31 17.13 -15.20
C ALA A 166 -20.82 18.16 -16.23
N LYS A 167 -21.08 19.45 -15.99
CA LYS A 167 -20.51 20.51 -16.84
C LYS A 167 -18.98 20.38 -16.90
N GLY A 168 -18.46 20.22 -18.13
CA GLY A 168 -17.04 20.05 -18.39
C GLY A 168 -16.52 18.61 -18.29
N CYS A 169 -17.38 17.61 -18.08
CA CYS A 169 -17.00 16.19 -18.16
C CYS A 169 -18.20 15.34 -18.62
N PRO A 170 -18.10 14.59 -19.72
CA PRO A 170 -19.15 13.66 -20.10
C PRO A 170 -19.32 12.56 -19.02
N PRO A 171 -20.46 11.84 -19.02
CA PRO A 171 -20.61 10.62 -18.24
C PRO A 171 -19.48 9.63 -18.51
N ASP A 172 -19.02 8.93 -17.46
CA ASP A 172 -18.05 7.86 -17.61
C ASP A 172 -18.69 6.65 -18.30
N PRO A 173 -18.07 6.06 -19.33
CA PRO A 173 -18.68 4.96 -20.10
C PRO A 173 -18.91 3.69 -19.29
N ASP A 174 -18.15 3.49 -18.21
CA ASP A 174 -18.21 2.28 -17.37
C ASP A 174 -18.84 2.58 -16.00
N GLY A 175 -19.33 3.79 -15.78
CA GLY A 175 -19.95 4.21 -14.52
C GLY A 175 -18.97 4.47 -13.38
N PHE A 176 -17.67 4.67 -13.67
CA PHE A 176 -16.68 4.96 -12.63
C PHE A 176 -16.56 6.46 -12.33
N LYS A 177 -16.43 6.78 -11.03
CA LYS A 177 -16.03 8.11 -10.57
C LYS A 177 -14.50 8.24 -10.59
N ARG A 178 -13.90 8.45 -11.76
CA ARG A 178 -12.42 8.47 -11.92
C ARG A 178 -11.84 9.76 -12.52
N ASN A 179 -12.68 10.63 -13.09
CA ASN A 179 -12.22 11.83 -13.79
C ASN A 179 -11.95 12.97 -12.80
N LEU A 180 -10.71 13.41 -12.68
CA LEU A 180 -10.30 14.48 -11.77
C LEU A 180 -10.88 15.83 -12.20
N LYS A 181 -11.73 16.44 -11.38
CA LYS A 181 -12.30 17.77 -11.62
C LYS A 181 -11.33 18.90 -11.29
N SER A 182 -10.65 18.79 -10.16
CA SER A 182 -9.58 19.73 -9.83
C SER A 182 -8.58 19.15 -8.84
N LEU A 183 -7.35 19.66 -8.92
CA LEU A 183 -6.29 19.45 -7.95
C LEU A 183 -5.95 20.81 -7.34
N THR A 184 -6.03 20.91 -6.01
CA THR A 184 -5.59 22.09 -5.25
C THR A 184 -4.41 21.71 -4.38
N VAL A 185 -3.29 22.41 -4.54
CA VAL A 185 -2.04 22.20 -3.80
C VAL A 185 -1.85 23.37 -2.86
N TYR A 186 -1.85 23.08 -1.57
CA TYR A 186 -1.50 24.01 -0.50
C TYR A 186 -0.03 23.82 -0.15
N PRO A 187 0.75 24.90 -0.05
CA PRO A 187 2.10 24.82 0.48
C PRO A 187 2.08 24.37 1.95
N ALA A 188 3.25 23.98 2.46
CA ALA A 188 3.40 23.69 3.88
C ALA A 188 3.06 24.93 4.73
N GLU A 189 2.59 24.69 5.96
CA GLU A 189 2.27 25.77 6.87
C GLU A 189 3.49 26.66 7.15
N GLY A 190 3.31 27.98 7.04
CA GLY A 190 4.38 28.96 7.24
C GLY A 190 5.25 29.25 6.01
N GLU A 191 5.11 28.50 4.92
CA GLU A 191 5.86 28.76 3.68
C GLU A 191 5.25 29.93 2.88
N PRO A 192 6.05 30.89 2.39
CA PRO A 192 5.57 32.04 1.61
C PRO A 192 5.29 31.68 0.14
N ALA A 193 4.57 30.58 -0.08
CA ALA A 193 4.19 30.08 -1.40
C ALA A 193 2.69 30.24 -1.65
N LYS A 194 2.28 30.26 -2.93
CA LYS A 194 0.87 30.42 -3.32
C LYS A 194 0.17 29.07 -3.36
N VAL A 195 -1.12 29.06 -3.03
CA VAL A 195 -2.02 27.93 -3.32
C VAL A 195 -2.20 27.83 -4.83
N LEU A 196 -1.95 26.65 -5.40
CA LEU A 196 -2.12 26.39 -6.83
C LEU A 196 -3.36 25.51 -7.04
N ARG A 197 -4.21 25.88 -8.01
CA ARG A 197 -5.36 25.06 -8.39
C ARG A 197 -5.39 24.81 -9.89
N THR A 198 -5.37 23.54 -10.28
CA THR A 198 -5.55 23.09 -11.66
C THR A 198 -6.96 22.54 -11.82
N ARG A 199 -7.68 22.99 -12.85
CA ARG A 199 -9.02 22.50 -13.19
C ARG A 199 -8.95 21.75 -14.51
N TYR A 200 -9.60 20.61 -14.57
CA TYR A 200 -9.63 19.78 -15.76
C TYR A 200 -11.04 19.77 -16.34
N THR A 201 -11.09 19.69 -17.67
CA THR A 201 -12.32 19.40 -18.40
C THR A 201 -12.04 18.29 -19.39
N TYR A 202 -13.05 17.50 -19.66
CA TYR A 202 -12.99 16.31 -20.47
C TYR A 202 -13.99 16.42 -21.61
N ARG A 203 -13.60 15.90 -22.76
CA ARG A 203 -14.47 15.71 -23.91
C ARG A 203 -14.39 14.26 -24.33
N SER A 204 -15.53 13.68 -24.66
CA SER A 204 -15.55 12.36 -25.28
C SER A 204 -14.94 12.47 -26.67
N LEU A 205 -14.07 11.52 -27.02
CA LEU A 205 -13.51 11.40 -28.36
C LEU A 205 -14.10 10.17 -29.04
N PRO A 206 -14.34 10.22 -30.37
CA PRO A 206 -14.77 9.04 -31.10
C PRO A 206 -13.71 7.95 -30.99
N ARG A 207 -14.17 6.69 -30.97
CA ARG A 207 -13.26 5.55 -31.07
C ARG A 207 -12.49 5.65 -32.39
N LEU A 208 -11.18 5.39 -32.35
CA LEU A 208 -10.40 5.28 -33.58
C LEU A 208 -10.95 4.12 -34.41
N ALA A 209 -11.12 4.33 -35.72
CA ALA A 209 -11.72 3.35 -36.62
C ALA A 209 -10.97 2.00 -36.64
N THR A 210 -9.69 2.00 -36.27
CA THR A 210 -8.83 0.81 -36.19
C THR A 210 -9.01 -0.01 -34.90
N ALA A 211 -9.77 0.48 -33.92
CA ALA A 211 -10.00 -0.18 -32.64
C ALA A 211 -11.27 -1.05 -32.65
N GLN A 212 -11.47 -1.86 -33.70
CA GLN A 212 -12.47 -2.92 -33.67
C GLN A 212 -11.85 -4.15 -33.01
N ALA A 213 -12.26 -4.44 -31.77
CA ALA A 213 -12.04 -5.76 -31.20
C ALA A 213 -12.77 -6.80 -32.09
N PRO A 214 -12.13 -7.94 -32.42
CA PRO A 214 -12.85 -9.02 -33.09
C PRO A 214 -14.02 -9.41 -32.20
N ARG A 215 -15.23 -9.47 -32.77
CA ARG A 215 -16.38 -10.01 -32.06
C ARG A 215 -16.04 -11.45 -31.69
N GLN A 216 -15.98 -11.77 -30.40
CA GLN A 216 -16.10 -13.16 -29.99
C GLN A 216 -17.49 -13.63 -30.46
N ALA A 217 -17.50 -14.62 -31.35
CA ALA A 217 -18.70 -15.35 -31.69
C ALA A 217 -19.07 -16.24 -30.49
N ASP A 218 -20.35 -16.24 -30.13
CA ASP A 218 -20.94 -17.08 -29.09
C ASP A 218 -20.74 -18.58 -29.36
#